data_AF-F5LB47-F1
#
_entry.id   AF-F5LB47-F1
#
_cell.length_a   1.000
_cell.length_b   1.000
_cell.length_c   1.000
_cell.angle_alpha   90.00
_cell.angle_beta   90.00
_cell.angle_gamma   90.00
#
_symmetry.space_group_name_H-M   'P 1'
#
loop_
_entity.id
_entity.type
_entity.pdbx_description
1 polymer ?
#
loop_
_entity_poly.entity_id
_entity_poly.type
_entity_poly.pdbx_seq_one_letter_code
_entity_poly.pdbx_strand_id
1 'polypeptide(L)'
;MFHSFPYDPPNQTTVAVFVKPSIIKALNNQRVKKRIDLLRQANQQVRTNLFFFAMPDVDLAHKQIKGTYYDDRYKIWKQKLFPFPNVLYQRRSKVKSKLLCKFPFDRQHGPDDLTYGR
;
A
#
# COMPACT_ATOMS: atom_id res chain seq x y z
N MET A 1 -28.36 9.80 -25.74
CA MET A 1 -28.77 9.67 -24.32
C MET A 1 -28.04 8.46 -23.74
N PHE A 2 -26.89 8.70 -23.09
CA PHE A 2 -26.16 7.63 -22.43
C PHE A 2 -26.83 7.33 -21.09
N HIS A 3 -27.20 6.07 -20.90
CA HIS A 3 -27.82 5.60 -19.68
C HIS A 3 -26.79 5.70 -18.56
N SER A 4 -27.10 6.52 -17.57
CA SER A 4 -26.36 6.63 -16.33
C SER A 4 -26.49 5.31 -15.57
N PHE A 5 -25.48 4.45 -15.67
CA PHE A 5 -25.33 3.37 -14.71
C PHE A 5 -25.11 4.01 -13.33
N PRO A 6 -25.90 3.66 -12.30
CA PRO A 6 -25.58 4.04 -10.93
C PRO A 6 -24.35 3.22 -10.51
N TYR A 7 -23.16 3.71 -10.88
CA TYR A 7 -21.90 3.22 -10.35
C TYR A 7 -21.73 3.85 -8.97
N ASP A 8 -22.35 3.25 -7.96
CA ASP A 8 -21.86 3.40 -6.59
C ASP A 8 -20.41 2.89 -6.60
N PRO A 9 -19.33 3.69 -6.44
CA PRO A 9 -17.97 3.18 -6.57
C PRO A 9 -17.65 2.32 -5.33
N PRO A 10 -17.73 0.98 -5.38
CA PRO A 10 -17.67 0.17 -4.19
C PRO A 10 -16.21 -0.26 -4.01
N ASN A 11 -15.58 0.27 -2.97
CA ASN A 11 -14.18 0.07 -2.62
C ASN A 11 -13.20 0.91 -3.46
N GLN A 12 -12.73 2.01 -2.88
CA GLN A 12 -11.47 2.60 -3.30
C GLN A 12 -10.36 1.68 -2.82
N THR A 13 -9.87 0.80 -3.69
CA THR A 13 -8.84 -0.18 -3.35
C THR A 13 -7.66 0.51 -2.68
N THR A 14 -7.39 0.14 -1.44
CA THR A 14 -6.26 0.67 -0.68
C THR A 14 -5.05 -0.22 -0.90
N VAL A 15 -4.00 0.37 -1.46
CA VAL A 15 -2.75 -0.33 -1.77
C VAL A 15 -1.70 0.13 -0.77
N ALA A 16 -1.23 -0.78 0.07
CA ALA A 16 -0.16 -0.52 1.00
C ALA A 16 1.16 -1.06 0.48
N VAL A 17 2.18 -0.22 0.44
CA VAL A 17 3.52 -0.61 0.02
C VAL A 17 4.41 -0.73 1.25
N PHE A 18 4.90 -1.95 1.48
CA PHE A 18 5.82 -2.19 2.59
C PHE A 18 7.23 -1.71 2.24
N VAL A 19 7.75 -0.76 3.04
CA VAL A 19 9.08 -0.17 2.86
C VAL A 19 9.89 -0.16 4.16
N LYS A 20 11.19 0.13 4.04
CA LYS A 20 12.05 0.31 5.22
C LYS A 20 11.67 1.60 5.97
N PRO A 21 11.83 1.65 7.30
CA PRO A 21 11.61 2.89 8.08
C PRO A 21 12.44 4.08 7.58
N SER A 22 13.65 3.84 7.04
CA SER A 22 14.48 4.89 6.46
C SER A 22 13.86 5.55 5.22
N ILE A 23 13.03 4.82 4.46
CA ILE A 23 12.29 5.39 3.34
C ILE A 23 11.15 6.27 3.87
N ILE A 24 10.41 5.81 4.89
CA ILE A 24 9.36 6.62 5.53
C ILE A 24 9.95 7.94 6.07
N LYS A 25 11.07 7.86 6.81
CA LYS A 25 11.78 9.07 7.27
C LYS A 25 12.18 10.00 6.12
N ALA A 26 12.67 9.44 5.01
CA ALA A 26 13.01 10.24 3.84
C ALA A 26 11.77 10.92 3.21
N LEU A 27 10.66 10.19 3.08
CA LEU A 27 9.40 10.74 2.54
C LEU A 27 8.84 11.84 3.44
N ASN A 28 8.86 11.67 4.77
CA ASN A 28 8.42 12.71 5.70
C ASN A 28 9.28 13.99 5.58
N ASN A 29 10.58 13.83 5.31
CA ASN A 29 11.50 14.93 5.01
C ASN A 29 11.42 15.42 3.56
N GLN A 30 10.40 15.01 2.79
CA GLN A 30 10.18 15.35 1.38
C GLN A 30 11.33 14.93 0.45
N ARG A 31 12.17 13.98 0.87
CA ARG A 31 13.30 13.43 0.10
C ARG A 31 12.87 12.15 -0.62
N VAL A 32 12.35 12.33 -1.83
CA VAL A 32 11.78 11.23 -2.62
C VAL A 32 12.87 10.50 -3.42
N LYS A 33 12.88 9.18 -3.33
CA LYS A 33 13.69 8.34 -4.23
C LYS A 33 12.93 8.12 -5.54
N LYS A 34 13.63 8.09 -6.69
CA LYS A 34 13.05 7.86 -8.03
C LYS A 34 12.01 6.72 -8.07
N ARG A 35 12.27 5.61 -7.37
CA ARG A 35 11.36 4.46 -7.33
C ARG A 35 10.00 4.74 -6.68
N ILE A 36 9.98 5.55 -5.63
CA ILE A 36 8.72 5.93 -4.97
C ILE A 36 7.94 6.88 -5.87
N ASP A 37 8.64 7.77 -6.57
CA ASP A 37 8.01 8.68 -7.51
C ASP A 37 7.40 7.94 -8.70
N LEU A 38 8.06 6.92 -9.25
CA LEU A 38 7.47 6.07 -10.30
C LEU A 38 6.19 5.35 -9.82
N LEU A 39 6.17 4.85 -8.57
CA LEU A 39 4.96 4.24 -8.01
C LEU A 39 3.83 5.26 -7.84
N ARG A 40 4.16 6.50 -7.43
CA ARG A 40 3.22 7.61 -7.37
C ARG A 40 2.65 7.92 -8.76
N GLN A 41 3.50 8.03 -9.78
CA GLN A 41 3.09 8.30 -11.16
C GLN A 41 2.19 7.20 -11.72
N ALA A 42 2.54 5.93 -11.50
CA ALA A 42 1.70 4.79 -11.87
C ALA A 42 0.34 4.85 -11.15
N ASN A 43 0.35 5.18 -9.86
CA ASN A 43 -0.89 5.33 -9.09
C ASN A 43 -1.79 6.48 -9.57
N GLN A 44 -1.21 7.56 -10.11
CA GLN A 44 -1.99 8.67 -10.68
C GLN A 44 -2.86 8.23 -11.87
N GLN A 45 -2.44 7.19 -12.61
CA GLN A 45 -3.24 6.62 -13.70
C GLN A 45 -4.41 5.76 -13.19
N VAL A 46 -4.17 4.98 -12.13
CA VAL A 46 -5.15 4.03 -11.58
C VAL A 46 -6.07 4.68 -10.52
N ARG A 47 -5.68 5.85 -9.99
CA ARG A 47 -6.40 6.64 -8.97
C ARG A 47 -6.75 5.85 -7.69
N THR A 48 -5.82 4.99 -7.24
CA THR A 48 -6.02 4.21 -5.99
C THR A 48 -5.47 4.93 -4.76
N ASN A 49 -5.87 4.46 -3.57
CA ASN A 49 -5.34 4.95 -2.30
C ASN A 49 -4.01 4.26 -1.99
N LEU A 50 -2.92 4.79 -2.53
CA LEU A 50 -1.57 4.30 -2.30
C LEU A 50 -0.95 4.94 -1.06
N PHE A 51 -0.51 4.12 -0.11
CA PHE A 51 0.29 4.59 1.03
C PHE A 51 1.49 3.67 1.29
N PHE A 52 2.53 4.25 1.87
CA PHE A 52 3.76 3.57 2.24
C PHE A 52 3.80 3.43 3.75
N PHE A 53 4.20 2.26 4.24
CA PHE A 53 4.34 2.03 5.68
C PHE A 53 5.54 1.14 5.98
N ALA A 54 6.00 1.19 7.23
CA ALA A 54 6.99 0.27 7.75
C ALA A 54 6.43 -0.54 8.92
N MET A 55 7.11 -1.62 9.30
CA MET A 55 6.72 -2.49 10.43
C MET A 55 6.39 -1.74 11.74
N PRO A 56 7.22 -0.76 12.20
CA PRO A 56 6.92 -0.07 13.45
C PRO A 56 5.67 0.82 13.39
N ASP A 57 5.15 1.09 12.18
CA ASP A 57 3.98 1.93 11.97
C ASP A 57 2.66 1.13 11.97
N VAL A 58 2.74 -0.19 12.15
CA VAL A 58 1.57 -1.09 12.17
C VAL A 58 1.10 -1.28 13.61
N ASP A 59 -0.12 -0.83 13.89
CA ASP A 59 -0.83 -1.12 15.12
C ASP A 59 -1.77 -2.31 14.90
N LEU A 60 -1.36 -3.47 15.40
CA LEU A 60 -2.13 -4.71 15.29
C LEU A 60 -3.28 -4.78 16.30
N ALA A 61 -3.17 -4.07 17.43
CA ALA A 61 -4.21 -4.06 18.46
C ALA A 61 -5.43 -3.29 17.95
N HIS A 62 -5.19 -2.15 17.29
CA HIS A 62 -6.24 -1.29 16.75
C HIS A 62 -6.53 -1.51 15.26
N LYS A 63 -5.83 -2.46 14.61
CA LYS A 63 -5.91 -2.74 13.17
C LYS A 63 -5.73 -1.48 12.30
N GLN A 64 -4.78 -0.63 12.68
CA GLN A 64 -4.47 0.63 12.00
C GLN A 64 -3.01 0.65 11.55
N ILE A 65 -2.75 1.40 10.48
CA ILE A 65 -1.41 1.59 9.95
C ILE A 65 -1.15 3.08 9.79
N LYS A 66 -0.06 3.57 10.40
CA LYS A 66 0.43 4.92 10.14
C LYS A 66 1.15 4.96 8.79
N GLY A 67 0.41 5.32 7.75
CA GLY A 67 0.91 5.37 6.38
C GLY A 67 1.36 6.76 5.97
N THR A 68 2.40 6.84 5.15
CA THR A 68 2.80 8.04 4.43
C THR A 68 2.23 7.99 3.01
N TYR A 69 1.46 9.00 2.62
CA TYR A 69 0.85 9.13 1.30
C TYR A 69 1.25 10.46 0.66
N TYR A 70 1.09 10.55 -0.66
CA TYR A 70 1.32 11.79 -1.38
C TYR A 70 0.00 12.57 -1.47
N ASP A 71 0.02 13.82 -1.00
CA ASP A 71 -1.12 14.72 -1.12
C ASP A 71 -0.97 15.54 -2.41
N ASP A 72 -1.72 15.18 -3.46
CA ASP A 72 -1.65 15.85 -4.76
C ASP A 72 -2.08 17.32 -4.69
N ARG A 73 -2.88 17.74 -3.70
CA ARG A 73 -3.32 19.14 -3.57
C ARG A 73 -2.18 20.05 -3.11
N TYR A 74 -1.43 19.59 -2.11
CA TYR A 74 -0.33 20.36 -1.52
C TYR A 74 1.04 19.94 -2.07
N LYS A 75 1.09 18.94 -2.94
CA LYS A 75 2.30 18.36 -3.54
C LYS A 75 3.35 17.89 -2.52
N ILE A 76 2.90 17.48 -1.33
CA ILE A 76 3.76 17.04 -0.23
C ILE A 76 3.38 15.65 0.27
N TRP A 77 4.37 14.96 0.83
CA TRP A 77 4.16 13.70 1.54
C TRP A 77 3.63 13.99 2.94
N LYS A 78 2.49 13.39 3.28
CA LYS A 78 1.84 13.51 4.59
C LYS A 78 1.68 12.14 5.23
N GLN A 79 1.54 12.14 6.55
CA GLN A 79 1.20 10.94 7.30
C GLN A 79 -0.27 10.96 7.70
N LYS A 80 -0.92 9.81 7.65
CA LYS A 80 -2.28 9.60 8.15
C LYS A 80 -2.42 8.17 8.65
N LEU A 81 -3.38 7.95 9.54
CA LEU A 81 -3.80 6.61 9.93
C LEU A 81 -4.72 6.04 8.86
N PHE A 82 -4.38 4.85 8.38
CA PHE A 82 -5.16 4.07 7.43
C PHE A 82 -5.66 2.79 8.09
N PRO A 83 -6.83 2.28 7.67
CA PRO A 83 -7.24 0.91 8.01
C PRO A 83 -6.32 -0.09 7.31
N PHE A 84 -6.51 -1.37 7.62
CA PHE A 84 -5.79 -2.43 6.91
C PHE A 84 -6.12 -2.40 5.40
N PRO A 85 -5.10 -2.55 4.55
CA PRO A 85 -5.26 -2.40 3.11
C PRO A 85 -5.94 -3.62 2.50
N ASN A 86 -6.61 -3.39 1.37
CA ASN A 86 -7.09 -4.48 0.51
C ASN A 86 -5.96 -5.13 -0.30
N VAL A 87 -4.86 -4.42 -0.56
CA VAL A 87 -3.73 -4.97 -1.31
C VAL A 87 -2.43 -4.62 -0.61
N LEU A 88 -1.67 -5.64 -0.24
CA LEU A 88 -0.33 -5.48 0.33
C LEU A 88 0.73 -5.74 -0.74
N TYR A 89 1.41 -4.69 -1.19
CA TYR A 89 2.50 -4.79 -2.15
C TYR A 89 3.85 -4.94 -1.43
N GLN A 90 4.34 -6.18 -1.38
CA GLN A 90 5.66 -6.52 -0.84
C GLN A 90 6.65 -6.83 -1.98
N ARG A 91 7.43 -5.84 -2.40
CA ARG A 91 8.35 -5.99 -3.56
C ARG A 91 9.64 -6.78 -3.28
N ARG A 92 9.97 -7.10 -2.03
CA ARG A 92 11.21 -7.85 -1.67
C ARG A 92 10.87 -9.25 -1.16
N SER A 93 11.28 -10.27 -1.92
CA SER A 93 11.03 -11.71 -1.66
C SER A 93 11.89 -12.37 -0.58
N LYS A 94 12.71 -11.62 0.17
CA LYS A 94 13.57 -12.17 1.25
C LYS A 94 13.24 -11.61 2.62
N VAL A 95 11.95 -11.55 2.96
CA VAL A 95 11.57 -11.30 4.34
C VAL A 95 10.90 -12.57 4.83
N LYS A 96 11.48 -13.22 5.83
CA LYS A 96 10.80 -14.16 6.73
C LYS A 96 9.73 -13.38 7.50
N SER A 97 8.76 -12.77 6.80
CA SER A 97 8.02 -11.65 7.35
C SER A 97 7.00 -12.19 8.32
N LYS A 98 7.30 -12.02 9.61
CA LYS A 98 6.35 -12.01 10.71
C LYS A 98 5.12 -11.11 10.46
N LEU A 99 5.08 -10.36 9.35
CA LEU A 99 3.95 -9.58 8.86
C LEU A 99 2.88 -10.44 8.19
N LEU A 100 3.27 -11.38 7.32
CA LEU A 100 2.32 -12.23 6.58
C LEU A 100 1.57 -13.22 7.49
N CYS A 101 2.09 -13.48 8.69
CA CYS A 101 1.39 -14.26 9.72
C CYS A 101 0.58 -13.41 10.70
N LYS A 102 0.69 -12.07 10.64
CA LYS A 102 0.02 -11.13 11.56
C LYS A 102 -1.11 -10.34 10.90
N PHE A 103 -1.08 -10.22 9.57
CA PHE A 103 -2.23 -9.72 8.83
C PHE A 103 -3.20 -10.88 8.60
N PRO A 104 -4.47 -10.78 9.05
CA PRO A 104 -5.53 -11.68 8.67
C PRO A 104 -5.99 -11.31 7.26
N PHE A 105 -5.08 -11.43 6.29
CA PHE A 105 -5.47 -11.39 4.90
C PHE A 105 -5.92 -12.81 4.58
N ASP A 106 -7.23 -13.02 4.41
CA ASP A 106 -7.80 -14.33 4.07
C ASP A 106 -7.04 -14.89 2.87
N ARG A 107 -6.12 -15.83 3.14
CA ARG A 107 -5.42 -16.57 2.10
C ARG A 107 -6.42 -17.58 1.56
N GLN A 108 -7.25 -17.17 0.61
CA GLN A 108 -8.04 -18.15 -0.13
C GLN A 108 -7.18 -19.01 -1.07
N HIS A 109 -5.91 -18.68 -1.32
CA HIS A 109 -4.97 -19.56 -2.02
C HIS A 109 -3.65 -19.64 -1.26
N GLY A 110 -3.27 -20.87 -0.90
CA GLY A 110 -2.04 -21.22 -0.20
C GLY A 110 -0.79 -21.07 -1.07
N PRO A 111 0.41 -21.25 -0.50
CA PRO A 111 1.70 -21.08 -1.18
C PRO A 111 2.04 -22.14 -2.24
N ASP A 112 1.05 -22.91 -2.73
CA ASP A 112 1.30 -24.12 -3.51
C ASP A 112 1.22 -23.92 -5.05
N ASP A 113 0.76 -22.75 -5.52
CA ASP A 113 0.56 -22.48 -6.96
C ASP A 113 1.72 -21.71 -7.62
N LEU A 114 2.97 -22.04 -7.28
CA LEU A 114 4.14 -21.66 -8.08
C LEU A 114 4.95 -22.89 -8.48
N THR A 115 4.28 -23.86 -9.12
CA THR A 115 4.99 -24.74 -10.05
C THR A 115 5.20 -23.98 -11.36
N TYR A 116 6.46 -23.59 -11.57
CA TYR A 116 6.97 -23.23 -12.89
C TYR A 116 6.75 -24.44 -13.81
N GLY A 117 5.72 -24.35 -14.65
CA GLY A 117 5.55 -25.20 -15.82
C GLY A 117 6.65 -24.86 -16.82
N ARG A 118 7.43 -25.89 -17.14
CA ARG A 118 8.54 -25.94 -18.10
C ARG A 118 8.04 -25.67 -19.53
#